data_AF-A0A9N9AT51-F1
#
_entry.id   AF-A0A9N9AT51-F1
#
_cell.length_a   1.000
_cell.length_b   1.000
_cell.length_c   1.000
_cell.angle_alpha   90.00
_cell.angle_beta   90.00
_cell.angle_gamma   90.00
#
_symmetry.space_group_name_H-M   'P 1'
#
loop_
_entity.id
_entity.type
_entity.pdbx_description
1 polymer ?
#
loop_
_entity_poly.entity_id
_entity_poly.type
_entity_poly.pdbx_seq_one_letter_code
_entity_poly.pdbx_strand_id
1 'polypeptide(L)'
;MATSAEQRQQNGHSDPRAQLEQIIDNLLIKIWEIMVQLNEYDSYNSEKKWAISHSLKDLIDYLDEVNRLQEKIKHIEVPMTGRNPDIFMSEYVEEVMTENQAVNVKNDAIIDFKDLLLEQLQETLPEQTNAYKKYVQANDNDLPTTNGH
;
A
#
# COMPACT_ATOMS: atom_id res chain seq x y z
N MET A 1 -30.24 -1.20 17.33
CA MET A 1 -29.49 -1.24 16.05
C MET A 1 -28.59 -0.02 16.06
N ALA A 2 -27.36 -0.16 16.56
CA ALA A 2 -26.40 0.94 16.59
C ALA A 2 -25.87 1.18 15.17
N THR A 3 -25.74 2.44 14.80
CA THR A 3 -25.47 2.87 13.43
C THR A 3 -23.98 2.69 13.09
N SER A 4 -23.63 2.39 11.83
CA SER A 4 -22.25 2.18 11.36
C SER A 4 -21.27 3.34 11.64
N ALA A 5 -21.78 4.52 12.04
CA ALA A 5 -20.98 5.65 12.47
C ALA A 5 -20.46 5.48 13.92
N GLU A 6 -21.23 4.86 14.82
CA GLU A 6 -20.84 4.62 16.22
C GLU A 6 -19.77 3.53 16.33
N GLN A 7 -19.78 2.53 15.43
CA GLN A 7 -18.73 1.50 15.36
C GLN A 7 -17.38 2.05 14.86
N ARG A 8 -17.38 3.10 14.02
CA ARG A 8 -16.12 3.73 13.56
C ARG A 8 -15.45 4.54 14.66
N GLN A 9 -16.21 5.11 15.59
CA GLN A 9 -15.66 5.91 16.69
C GLN A 9 -15.15 5.06 17.86
N GLN A 10 -15.71 3.86 18.10
CA GLN A 10 -15.20 2.95 19.13
C GLN A 10 -13.87 2.27 18.77
N ASN A 11 -13.52 2.18 17.49
CA ASN A 11 -12.25 1.61 17.05
C ASN A 11 -11.06 2.59 17.13
N GLY A 12 -11.30 3.88 17.39
CA GLY A 12 -10.25 4.90 17.39
C GLY A 12 -9.33 4.88 18.61
N HIS A 13 -9.73 4.25 19.72
CA HIS A 13 -8.94 4.20 20.96
C HIS A 13 -8.07 2.94 21.10
N SER A 14 -8.13 2.03 20.13
CA SER A 14 -7.39 0.75 20.16
C SER A 14 -6.57 0.50 18.91
N ASP A 15 -6.43 1.49 18.03
CA ASP A 15 -5.60 1.38 16.83
C ASP A 15 -4.12 1.23 17.23
N PRO A 16 -3.47 0.09 16.94
CA PRO A 16 -2.05 -0.09 17.21
C PRO A 16 -1.19 0.95 16.49
N ARG A 17 -1.66 1.48 15.35
CA ARG A 17 -0.95 2.52 14.59
C ARG A 17 -0.91 3.85 15.35
N ALA A 18 -2.05 4.30 15.88
CA ALA A 18 -2.11 5.55 16.65
C ALA A 18 -1.27 5.46 17.93
N GLN A 19 -1.24 4.28 18.57
CA GLN A 19 -0.37 4.02 19.71
C GLN A 19 1.12 4.07 19.33
N LEU A 20 1.48 3.49 18.18
CA LEU A 20 2.84 3.55 17.66
C LEU A 20 3.27 4.98 17.36
N GLU A 21 2.41 5.79 16.72
CA GLU A 21 2.66 7.20 16.43
C GLU A 21 2.92 8.00 17.72
N GLN A 22 2.06 7.84 18.74
CA GLN A 22 2.25 8.48 20.04
C GLN A 22 3.56 8.09 20.71
N ILE A 23 3.97 6.81 20.63
CA ILE A 23 5.22 6.35 21.23
C ILE A 23 6.42 6.90 20.46
N ILE A 24 6.35 7.00 19.13
CA ILE A 24 7.40 7.61 18.31
C ILE A 24 7.56 9.09 18.67
N ASP A 25 6.46 9.83 18.83
CA ASP A 25 6.50 11.23 19.26
C ASP A 25 7.13 11.38 20.64
N ASN A 26 6.72 10.54 21.60
CA ASN A 26 7.30 10.52 22.94
C ASN A 26 8.80 10.18 22.91
N LEU A 27 9.21 9.24 22.05
CA LEU A 27 10.60 8.88 21.85
C LEU A 27 11.41 10.05 21.31
N LEU A 28 10.88 10.80 20.34
CA LEU A 28 11.54 11.99 19.78
C LEU A 28 11.71 13.08 20.85
N ILE A 29 10.67 13.31 21.66
CA ILE A 29 10.72 14.24 22.79
C ILE A 29 11.78 13.78 23.81
N LYS A 30 11.85 12.48 24.12
CA LYS A 30 12.84 11.93 25.05
C LYS A 30 14.27 12.04 24.53
N ILE A 31 14.51 11.82 23.24
CA ILE A 31 15.81 12.04 22.62
C ILE A 31 16.22 13.51 22.74
N TRP A 32 15.29 14.43 22.48
CA TRP A 32 15.55 15.86 22.62
C TRP A 32 15.84 16.25 24.08
N GLU A 33 15.07 15.73 25.04
CA GLU A 33 15.28 15.96 26.47
C GLU A 33 16.67 15.47 26.91
N ILE A 34 17.08 14.27 26.47
CA ILE A 34 18.43 13.73 26.73
C ILE A 34 19.50 14.64 26.12
N MET A 35 19.30 15.14 24.90
CA MET A 35 20.25 16.05 24.23
C MET A 35 20.42 17.35 25.02
N VAL A 36 19.33 17.94 25.54
CA VAL A 36 19.38 19.14 26.38
C VAL A 36 20.07 18.86 27.71
N GLN A 37 19.70 17.76 28.39
CA GLN A 37 20.32 17.34 29.65
C GLN A 37 21.83 17.08 29.50
N LEU A 38 22.25 16.54 28.35
CA LEU A 38 23.66 16.30 28.03
C LEU A 38 24.41 17.61 27.71
N ASN A 39 23.76 18.59 27.09
CA ASN A 39 24.36 19.90 26.81
C ASN A 39 24.63 20.68 28.10
N GLU A 40 23.72 20.59 29.08
CA GLU A 40 23.84 21.22 30.40
C GLU A 40 24.59 20.37 31.43
N TYR A 41 25.25 19.30 30.97
CA TYR A 41 25.90 18.34 31.85
C TYR A 41 27.10 18.98 32.57
N ASP A 42 27.06 18.95 33.90
CA ASP A 42 28.18 19.29 34.76
C ASP A 42 28.54 18.07 35.62
N SER A 43 29.80 17.63 35.54
CA SER A 43 30.28 16.38 36.15
C SER A 43 30.18 16.38 37.68
N TYR A 44 30.00 17.54 38.32
CA TYR A 44 29.93 17.66 39.78
C TYR A 44 28.51 17.46 40.32
N ASN A 45 27.49 17.38 39.46
CA ASN A 45 26.10 17.23 39.86
C ASN A 45 25.62 15.79 39.67
N SER A 46 25.59 15.03 40.78
CA SER A 46 25.10 13.64 40.82
C SER A 46 23.62 13.50 40.47
N GLU A 47 22.80 14.53 40.68
CA GLU A 47 21.38 14.51 40.34
C GLU A 47 21.17 14.56 38.82
N LYS A 48 21.96 15.37 38.10
CA LYS A 48 21.95 15.43 36.63
C LYS A 48 22.39 14.10 36.00
N LYS A 49 23.40 13.45 36.59
CA LYS A 49 23.84 12.11 36.16
C LYS A 49 22.74 11.06 36.34
N TRP A 50 22.01 11.12 37.46
CA TRP A 50 20.87 10.24 37.70
C TRP A 50 19.72 10.50 36.71
N ALA A 51 19.39 11.77 36.46
CA ALA A 51 18.35 12.17 35.50
C ALA A 51 18.62 11.63 34.09
N ILE A 52 19.86 11.78 33.58
CA ILE A 52 20.24 11.24 32.26
C ILE A 52 20.13 9.71 32.24
N SER A 53 20.60 9.04 33.31
CA SER A 53 20.51 7.58 33.40
C SER A 53 19.06 7.08 33.43
N HIS A 54 18.16 7.84 34.05
CA HIS A 54 16.74 7.53 34.08
C HIS A 54 16.11 7.77 32.71
N SER A 55 16.37 8.91 32.07
CA SER A 55 15.89 9.22 30.72
C SER A 55 16.35 8.19 29.68
N LEU A 56 17.59 7.68 29.80
CA LEU A 56 18.11 6.63 28.93
C LEU A 56 17.41 5.29 29.16
N LYS A 57 17.04 4.99 30.40
CA LYS A 57 16.24 3.80 30.71
C LYS A 57 14.83 3.92 30.14
N ASP A 58 14.20 5.06 30.30
CA ASP A 58 12.88 5.32 29.71
C ASP A 58 12.93 5.19 28.18
N LEU A 59 14.00 5.68 27.53
CA LEU A 59 14.19 5.51 26.09
C LEU A 59 14.26 4.03 25.67
N ILE A 60 14.94 3.19 26.46
CA ILE A 60 15.00 1.74 26.21
C ILE A 60 13.60 1.13 26.35
N ASP A 61 12.85 1.50 27.39
CA ASP A 61 11.49 1.00 27.60
C ASP A 61 10.54 1.43 26.45
N TYR A 62 10.70 2.65 25.91
CA TYR A 62 9.95 3.09 24.73
C TYR A 62 10.33 2.31 23.47
N LEU A 63 11.61 2.03 23.24
CA LEU A 63 12.07 1.22 22.10
C LEU A 63 11.54 -0.21 22.17
N ASP A 64 11.45 -0.79 23.37
CA ASP A 64 10.87 -2.12 23.56
C ASP A 64 9.36 -2.13 23.28
N GLU A 65 8.62 -1.07 23.69
CA GLU A 65 7.20 -0.97 23.35
C GLU A 65 6.97 -0.73 21.85
N VAL A 66 7.85 0.04 21.17
CA VAL A 66 7.84 0.17 19.70
C VAL A 66 7.99 -1.19 19.03
N ASN A 67 8.97 -2.01 19.46
CA ASN A 67 9.17 -3.36 18.92
C ASN A 67 7.93 -4.24 19.13
N ARG A 68 7.30 -4.16 20.32
CA ARG A 68 6.08 -4.93 20.62
C ARG A 68 4.88 -4.51 19.77
N LEU A 69 4.75 -3.22 19.48
CA LEU A 69 3.68 -2.72 18.61
C LEU A 69 3.98 -2.98 17.14
N GLN A 70 5.25 -2.96 16.73
CA GLN A 70 5.67 -3.31 15.37
C GLN A 70 5.21 -4.73 14.99
N GLU A 71 5.28 -5.70 15.90
CA GLU A 71 4.78 -7.06 15.66
C GLU A 71 3.29 -7.11 15.29
N LYS A 72 2.49 -6.18 15.82
CA LYS A 72 1.04 -6.09 15.53
C LYS A 72 0.76 -5.47 14.17
N ILE A 73 1.68 -4.66 13.64
CA ILE A 73 1.54 -3.89 12.39
C ILE A 73 2.31 -4.54 11.23
N LYS A 74 3.00 -5.66 11.47
CA LYS A 74 3.84 -6.37 10.49
C LYS A 74 3.14 -6.77 9.17
N HIS A 75 1.81 -6.77 9.14
CA HIS A 75 1.03 -7.00 7.93
C HIS A 75 1.07 -5.83 6.93
N ILE A 76 1.60 -4.66 7.33
CA ILE A 76 1.76 -3.48 6.48
C ILE A 76 3.22 -3.44 5.99
N GLU A 77 3.43 -3.74 4.72
CA GLU A 77 4.73 -3.59 4.07
C GLU A 77 4.88 -2.17 3.51
N VAL A 78 5.92 -1.47 3.94
CA VAL A 78 6.21 -0.09 3.49
C VAL A 78 7.34 -0.13 2.45
N PRO A 79 7.18 0.50 1.27
CA PRO A 79 8.24 0.60 0.29
C PRO A 79 9.50 1.28 0.86
N MET A 80 10.66 0.66 0.68
CA MET A 80 11.93 1.07 1.32
C MET A 80 12.57 2.35 0.75
N THR A 81 11.91 3.07 -0.17
CA THR A 81 12.58 4.04 -1.04
C THR A 81 12.80 5.43 -0.43
N GLY A 82 12.39 5.66 0.83
CA GLY A 82 12.59 6.95 1.52
C GLY A 82 11.93 8.15 0.82
N ARG A 83 11.13 7.91 -0.22
CA ARG A 83 10.30 8.91 -0.88
C ARG A 83 9.08 9.22 -0.03
N ASN A 84 8.50 10.39 -0.26
CA ASN A 84 7.20 10.71 0.32
C ASN A 84 6.18 9.62 -0.10
N PRO A 85 5.55 8.92 0.86
CA PRO A 85 4.62 7.83 0.56
C PRO A 85 3.41 8.31 -0.27
N ASP A 86 2.96 9.55 -0.11
CA ASP A 86 1.82 10.08 -0.86
C ASP A 86 2.16 10.22 -2.35
N ILE A 87 3.37 10.69 -2.65
CA ILE A 87 3.87 10.82 -4.01
C ILE A 87 4.01 9.42 -4.63
N PHE A 88 4.63 8.48 -3.90
CA PHE A 88 4.79 7.11 -4.35
C PHE A 88 3.43 6.47 -4.71
N MET A 89 2.42 6.63 -3.83
CA MET A 89 1.09 6.09 -4.08
C MET A 89 0.42 6.73 -5.30
N SER A 90 0.59 8.05 -5.49
CA SER A 90 0.04 8.73 -6.67
C SER A 90 0.68 8.25 -7.97
N GLU A 91 2.01 8.11 -8.00
CA GLU A 91 2.76 7.60 -9.15
C GLU A 91 2.36 6.15 -9.46
N TYR A 92 2.24 5.32 -8.44
CA TYR A 92 1.86 3.91 -8.59
C TYR A 92 0.43 3.74 -9.15
N VAL A 93 -0.52 4.55 -8.67
CA VAL A 93 -1.90 4.53 -9.21
C VAL A 93 -1.92 4.99 -10.67
N GLU A 94 -1.15 6.03 -11.01
CA GLU A 94 -1.03 6.52 -12.38
C GLU A 94 -0.38 5.47 -13.31
N GLU A 95 0.64 4.76 -12.83
CA GLU A 95 1.30 3.67 -13.56
C GLU A 95 0.32 2.53 -13.86
N VAL A 96 -0.40 2.05 -12.84
CA VAL A 96 -1.40 0.97 -13.00
C VAL A 96 -2.52 1.40 -13.96
N MET A 97 -2.99 2.65 -13.87
CA MET A 97 -4.01 3.17 -14.77
C MET A 97 -3.51 3.22 -16.22
N THR A 98 -2.28 3.67 -16.42
CA THR A 98 -1.63 3.74 -17.73
C THR A 98 -1.42 2.34 -18.32
N GLU A 99 -0.98 1.38 -17.51
CA GLU A 99 -0.81 -0.01 -17.95
C GLU A 99 -2.14 -0.65 -18.33
N ASN A 100 -3.18 -0.48 -17.52
CA ASN A 100 -4.52 -0.97 -17.83
C ASN A 100 -5.04 -0.39 -19.15
N GLN A 101 -4.92 0.93 -19.33
CA GLN A 101 -5.31 1.56 -20.60
C GLN A 101 -4.48 1.03 -21.79
N ALA A 102 -3.17 0.85 -21.62
CA ALA A 102 -2.31 0.31 -22.67
C ALA A 102 -2.68 -1.14 -23.03
N VAL A 103 -3.05 -1.96 -22.04
CA VAL A 103 -3.53 -3.34 -22.27
C VAL A 103 -4.86 -3.34 -23.00
N ASN A 104 -5.81 -2.48 -22.62
CA ASN A 104 -7.11 -2.38 -23.29
C ASN A 104 -6.94 -1.96 -24.76
N VAL A 105 -6.13 -0.93 -25.03
CA VAL A 105 -5.84 -0.50 -26.42
C VAL A 105 -5.17 -1.60 -27.23
N LYS A 106 -4.25 -2.37 -26.64
CA LYS A 106 -3.63 -3.53 -27.32
C LYS A 106 -4.65 -4.61 -27.62
N ASN A 107 -5.55 -4.90 -26.68
CA ASN A 107 -6.60 -5.90 -26.85
C ASN A 107 -7.55 -5.48 -27.98
N ASP A 108 -7.98 -4.23 -28.00
CA ASP A 108 -8.84 -3.68 -29.05
C ASP A 108 -8.16 -3.77 -30.42
N ALA A 109 -6.87 -3.41 -30.52
CA ALA A 109 -6.11 -3.54 -31.76
C ALA A 109 -5.97 -5.00 -32.25
N ILE A 110 -5.87 -5.96 -31.33
CA ILE A 110 -5.85 -7.40 -31.68
C ILE A 110 -7.21 -7.86 -32.20
N ILE A 111 -8.31 -7.39 -31.59
CA ILE A 111 -9.67 -7.68 -32.05
C ILE A 111 -9.89 -7.09 -33.45
N ASP A 112 -9.54 -5.82 -33.65
CA ASP A 112 -9.63 -5.16 -34.95
C ASP A 112 -8.82 -5.89 -36.03
N PHE A 113 -7.60 -6.33 -35.68
CA PHE A 113 -6.75 -7.08 -36.59
C PHE A 113 -7.35 -8.45 -36.95
N LYS A 114 -7.90 -9.16 -35.96
CA LYS A 114 -8.61 -10.43 -36.17
C LYS A 114 -9.80 -10.23 -37.11
N ASP A 115 -10.59 -9.18 -36.91
CA ASP A 115 -11.77 -8.91 -37.72
C ASP A 115 -11.40 -8.56 -39.17
N LEU A 116 -10.37 -7.75 -39.36
CA LEU A 116 -9.84 -7.44 -40.70
C LEU A 116 -9.31 -8.70 -41.40
N LEU A 117 -8.57 -9.56 -40.69
CA LEU A 117 -8.10 -10.83 -41.25
C LEU A 117 -9.27 -11.74 -41.65
N LEU A 118 -10.33 -11.80 -40.84
CA LEU A 118 -11.52 -12.60 -41.16
C LEU A 118 -12.28 -12.04 -42.36
N GLU A 119 -12.29 -10.73 -42.57
CA GLU A 119 -12.84 -10.11 -43.78
C GLU A 119 -12.05 -10.52 -45.02
N GLN A 120 -10.72 -10.39 -45.00
CA GLN A 120 -9.86 -10.78 -46.13
C GLN A 120 -9.91 -12.29 -46.42
N LEU A 121 -9.98 -13.13 -45.38
CA LEU A 121 -10.14 -14.58 -45.51
C LEU A 121 -11.54 -14.97 -46.01
N GLN A 122 -12.56 -14.15 -45.77
CA GLN A 122 -13.90 -14.39 -46.32
C GLN A 122 -13.93 -14.17 -47.83
N GLU A 123 -13.19 -13.18 -48.34
CA GLU A 123 -13.08 -12.92 -49.79
C GLU A 123 -12.27 -14.02 -50.51
N THR A 124 -11.21 -14.52 -49.88
CA THR A 124 -10.30 -15.50 -50.50
C THR A 124 -10.72 -16.96 -50.28
N LEU A 125 -11.28 -17.31 -49.11
CA LEU A 125 -11.61 -18.68 -48.69
C LEU A 125 -12.93 -18.74 -47.88
N PRO A 126 -14.10 -18.56 -48.52
CA PRO A 126 -15.38 -18.38 -47.82
C PRO A 126 -15.86 -19.61 -47.04
N GLU A 127 -15.63 -20.84 -47.52
CA GLU A 127 -16.07 -22.07 -46.80
C GLU A 127 -15.32 -22.27 -45.49
N GLN A 128 -14.00 -22.10 -45.50
CA GLN A 128 -13.14 -22.30 -44.33
C GLN A 128 -13.40 -21.22 -43.27
N THR A 129 -13.57 -19.97 -43.71
CA THR A 129 -13.89 -18.84 -42.83
C THR A 129 -15.26 -19.01 -42.15
N ASN A 130 -16.27 -19.52 -42.86
CA ASN A 130 -17.57 -19.81 -42.27
C ASN A 130 -17.53 -20.97 -41.26
N ALA A 131 -16.70 -21.99 -41.50
CA ALA A 131 -16.49 -23.06 -40.52
C ALA A 131 -15.80 -22.55 -39.25
N TYR A 132 -14.78 -21.68 -39.39
CA TYR A 132 -14.10 -21.04 -38.27
C TYR A 132 -15.04 -20.13 -37.45
N LYS A 133 -15.84 -19.27 -38.11
CA LYS A 133 -16.82 -18.40 -37.42
C LYS A 133 -17.83 -19.20 -36.61
N LYS A 134 -18.32 -20.33 -37.14
CA LYS A 134 -19.23 -21.24 -36.41
C LYS A 134 -18.56 -21.89 -35.20
N TYR A 135 -17.28 -22.27 -35.31
CA TYR A 135 -16.51 -22.80 -34.18
C TYR A 135 -16.31 -21.75 -33.08
N VAL A 136 -15.92 -20.52 -33.44
CA VAL A 136 -15.74 -19.42 -32.48
C VAL A 136 -17.06 -19.08 -31.77
N GLN A 137 -18.17 -18.97 -32.51
CA GLN A 137 -19.49 -18.71 -31.92
C GLN A 137 -19.98 -19.83 -30.98
N ALA A 138 -19.56 -21.08 -31.23
CA ALA A 138 -19.86 -22.20 -30.33
C ALA A 138 -19.03 -22.11 -29.04
N ASN A 139 -17.79 -21.62 -29.11
CA ASN A 139 -16.86 -21.52 -27.99
C ASN A 139 -16.95 -20.21 -27.19
N ASP A 140 -17.46 -19.11 -27.75
CA ASP A 140 -17.64 -17.83 -27.03
C ASP A 140 -18.66 -17.93 -25.88
N ASN A 141 -19.53 -18.95 -25.90
CA ASN A 141 -20.47 -19.23 -24.80
C ASN A 141 -19.80 -19.84 -23.55
N ASP A 142 -18.49 -20.16 -23.60
CA ASP A 142 -17.74 -20.81 -22.51
C ASP A 142 -16.65 -19.91 -21.89
N LEU A 143 -16.53 -18.64 -22.32
CA LEU A 143 -15.59 -17.69 -21.74
C LEU A 143 -16.27 -16.89 -20.61
N PRO A 144 -15.68 -16.85 -19.40
CA PRO A 144 -16.22 -16.04 -18.32
C PRO A 144 -16.21 -14.57 -18.76
N THR A 145 -17.40 -13.98 -18.87
CA THR A 145 -17.56 -12.55 -19.05
C THR A 145 -16.94 -11.88 -17.83
N THR A 146 -15.76 -11.30 -18.02
CA THR A 146 -15.14 -10.39 -17.06
C THR A 146 -15.96 -9.11 -17.03
N ASN A 147 -17.11 -9.17 -16.33
CA ASN A 147 -17.91 -8.02 -15.98
C ASN A 147 -17.13 -7.19 -14.95
N GLY A 148 -16.31 -6.26 -15.45
CA GLY A 148 -15.76 -5.16 -14.66
C GLY A 148 -16.77 -4.01 -14.63
N HIS A 149 -17.50 -3.91 -13.52
CA HIS A 149 -18.09 -2.65 -13.03
C HIS A 149 -17.24 -2.15 -11.86
#